data_AF-A0A7W0YMG1-F1
#
_entry.id   AF-A0A7W0YMG1-F1
#
_cell.length_a   1.000
_cell.length_b   1.000
_cell.length_c   1.000
_cell.angle_alpha   90.00
_cell.angle_beta   90.00
_cell.angle_gamma   90.00
#
_symmetry.space_group_name_H-M   'P 1'
#
loop_
_entity.id
_entity.type
_entity.pdbx_description
1 polymer ?
#
loop_
_entity_poly.entity_id
_entity_poly.type
_entity_poly.pdbx_seq_one_letter_code
_entity_poly.pdbx_strand_id
1 'polypeptide(L)'
;MIAGSAHIVSVLREVLGAGLHLDRVLTIPPGVDVEALRPRPRTEALTALVTESRRDAPNPPDRHDPRRPDDGNAERLAAIFADDTPTVLYVGKLSREKGVHLLLEALRGLDARAVIVGFGPERRALEQAAEGRVLFTGALEHRHLAQLWPLAAVSVTPSVFPEAFGMVAAEAAACGSPPLVARHSGLAEVAAGLAEEYPALRRDLTAFAPGDAGDLAAKLRTLLALSPDERAELGRAARRAAVRLWSWERIAARLLAGGSRLAALCGALTLGTLLAGYVVAAGIRGDVSSSSLIVFWGAAAILMGPLIGLAAHAVRFGAPTLAALGSGAMSGLLIGEGIYGLIYIADTTYPPYWWGELIVGVGLVGWIARQRFPRLRPIAVAAGFGLVVAAAFVAVYTQDLIAMLG
;
A
#
# COMPACT_ATOMS: atom_id res chain seq x y z
N MET A 1 -17.39 1.12 -9.69
CA MET A 1 -16.68 2.42 -9.56
C MET A 1 -15.90 2.37 -8.26
N ILE A 2 -14.71 2.97 -8.18
CA ILE A 2 -13.89 2.97 -6.96
C ILE A 2 -13.78 4.40 -6.46
N ALA A 3 -13.98 4.60 -5.17
CA ALA A 3 -13.79 5.88 -4.49
C ALA A 3 -12.66 5.75 -3.46
N GLY A 4 -11.80 6.76 -3.39
CA GLY A 4 -10.63 6.78 -2.50
C GLY A 4 -10.95 6.93 -1.01
N SER A 5 -12.21 7.23 -0.65
CA SER A 5 -12.64 7.45 0.73
C SER A 5 -14.16 7.38 0.85
N ALA A 6 -14.66 7.13 2.05
CA ALA A 6 -16.09 7.15 2.33
C ALA A 6 -16.67 8.58 2.16
N HIS A 7 -15.86 9.60 2.46
CA HIS A 7 -16.21 11.00 2.19
C HIS A 7 -16.53 11.23 0.70
N ILE A 8 -15.68 10.76 -0.22
CA ILE A 8 -15.97 10.88 -1.66
C ILE A 8 -17.28 10.19 -2.02
N VAL A 9 -17.58 9.02 -1.45
CA VAL A 9 -18.86 8.32 -1.67
C VAL A 9 -20.04 9.16 -1.18
N SER A 10 -19.91 9.83 -0.03
CA SER A 10 -20.94 10.74 0.49
C SER A 10 -21.18 11.91 -0.47
N VAL A 11 -20.10 12.56 -0.93
CA VAL A 11 -20.18 13.67 -1.89
C VAL A 11 -20.83 13.22 -3.21
N LEU A 12 -20.46 12.05 -3.72
CA LEU A 12 -21.09 11.49 -4.93
C LEU A 12 -22.60 11.25 -4.74
N ARG A 13 -23.02 10.81 -3.55
CA ARG A 13 -24.44 10.61 -3.22
C ARG A 13 -25.20 11.93 -3.20
N GLU A 14 -24.60 12.97 -2.64
CA GLU A 14 -25.19 14.31 -2.59
C GLU A 14 -25.32 14.94 -3.99
N VAL A 15 -24.28 14.85 -4.80
CA VAL A 15 -24.24 15.50 -6.13
C VAL A 15 -25.09 14.75 -7.16
N LEU A 16 -25.05 13.43 -7.17
CA LEU A 16 -25.66 12.61 -8.23
C LEU A 16 -27.06 12.08 -7.87
N GLY A 17 -27.49 12.23 -6.61
CA GLY A 17 -28.79 11.74 -6.11
C GLY A 17 -28.85 10.22 -5.93
N ALA A 18 -29.92 9.74 -5.27
CA ALA A 18 -30.10 8.33 -4.90
C ALA A 18 -30.34 7.36 -6.07
N GLY A 19 -30.41 7.85 -7.31
CA GLY A 19 -30.76 7.06 -8.51
C GLY A 19 -29.62 6.28 -9.14
N LEU A 20 -28.37 6.51 -8.75
CA LEU A 20 -27.23 5.70 -9.19
C LEU A 20 -27.06 4.46 -8.30
N HIS A 21 -26.62 3.35 -8.89
CA HIS A 21 -26.22 2.12 -8.20
C HIS A 21 -24.95 2.35 -7.35
N LEU A 22 -25.00 3.28 -6.38
CA LEU A 22 -23.92 3.63 -5.47
C LEU A 22 -23.54 2.45 -4.57
N ASP A 23 -24.42 1.46 -4.42
CA ASP A 23 -24.12 0.15 -3.81
C ASP A 23 -22.99 -0.61 -4.54
N ARG A 24 -22.65 -0.21 -5.76
CA ARG A 24 -21.55 -0.75 -6.57
C ARG A 24 -20.28 0.13 -6.52
N VAL A 25 -20.26 1.16 -5.69
CA VAL A 25 -19.06 1.98 -5.45
C VAL A 25 -18.27 1.34 -4.31
N LEU A 26 -17.09 0.82 -4.63
CA LEU A 26 -16.18 0.26 -3.64
C LEU A 26 -15.32 1.39 -3.06
N THR A 27 -15.38 1.56 -1.74
CA THR A 27 -14.47 2.46 -1.02
C THR A 27 -13.14 1.76 -0.81
N ILE A 28 -12.12 2.19 -1.55
CA ILE A 28 -10.78 1.63 -1.47
C ILE A 28 -9.81 2.79 -1.36
N PRO A 29 -9.16 2.98 -0.20
CA PRO A 29 -8.21 4.06 -0.04
C PRO A 29 -7.00 3.89 -0.96
N PRO A 30 -6.33 5.00 -1.33
CA PRO A 30 -5.08 4.94 -2.07
C PRO A 30 -3.99 4.19 -1.29
N GLY A 31 -2.99 3.68 -2.03
CA GLY A 31 -1.88 2.88 -1.49
C GLY A 31 -0.63 3.71 -1.20
N VAL A 32 0.10 3.32 -0.16
CA VAL A 32 1.39 3.87 0.26
C VAL A 32 2.47 2.81 0.02
N ASP A 33 3.60 3.23 -0.55
CA ASP A 33 4.80 2.40 -0.65
C ASP A 33 5.52 2.37 0.70
N VAL A 34 5.08 1.44 1.55
CA VAL A 34 5.62 1.27 2.91
C VAL A 34 7.04 0.71 2.93
N GLU A 35 7.56 0.17 1.83
CA GLU A 35 8.94 -0.30 1.75
C GLU A 35 9.91 0.86 1.50
N ALA A 36 9.53 1.76 0.58
CA ALA A 36 10.28 2.99 0.35
C ALA A 36 10.15 3.99 1.53
N LEU A 37 8.93 4.17 2.03
CA LEU A 37 8.61 5.08 3.13
C LEU A 37 8.59 4.30 4.43
N ARG A 38 9.72 4.26 5.14
CA ARG A 38 9.88 3.51 6.39
C ARG A 38 10.63 4.31 7.45
N PRO A 39 10.44 4.00 8.74
CA PRO A 39 11.21 4.63 9.81
C PRO A 39 12.71 4.38 9.63
N ARG A 40 13.52 5.34 10.05
CA ARG A 40 14.99 5.26 10.03
C ARG A 40 15.57 5.87 11.31
N PRO A 41 16.74 5.40 11.79
CA PRO A 41 17.46 6.07 12.86
C PRO A 41 17.72 7.54 12.50
N ARG A 42 17.57 8.44 13.46
CA ARG A 42 17.69 9.90 13.27
C ARG A 42 18.98 10.29 12.55
N THR A 43 20.13 9.75 12.99
CA THR A 43 21.44 10.06 12.41
C THR A 43 21.53 9.63 10.95
N GLU A 44 21.10 8.40 10.62
CA GLU A 44 21.11 7.89 9.25
C GLU A 44 20.17 8.69 8.34
N ALA A 45 18.98 9.01 8.84
CA ALA A 45 17.98 9.80 8.12
C ALA A 45 18.51 11.21 7.82
N LEU A 46 19.13 11.88 8.79
CA LEU A 46 19.70 13.22 8.58
C LEU A 46 20.86 13.19 7.58
N THR A 47 21.79 12.24 7.71
CA THR A 47 22.91 12.10 6.76
C THR A 47 22.43 11.81 5.34
N ALA A 48 21.43 10.95 5.19
CA ALA A 48 20.84 10.65 3.89
C ALA A 48 20.10 11.86 3.32
N LEU A 49 19.31 12.58 4.14
CA LEU A 49 18.59 13.79 3.72
C LEU A 49 19.54 14.86 3.19
N VAL A 50 20.62 15.16 3.92
CA VAL A 50 21.63 16.14 3.51
C VAL A 50 22.32 15.68 2.22
N THR A 51 22.67 14.40 2.12
CA THR A 51 23.28 13.83 0.90
C THR A 51 22.36 13.96 -0.32
N GLU A 52 21.08 13.61 -0.18
CA GLU A 52 20.11 13.74 -1.28
C GLU A 52 19.91 15.20 -1.68
N SER A 53 19.82 16.11 -0.71
CA SER A 53 19.65 17.54 -0.95
C SER A 53 20.86 18.17 -1.67
N ARG A 54 22.08 17.66 -1.44
CA ARG A 54 23.29 18.11 -2.18
C ARG A 54 23.30 17.70 -3.65
N ARG A 55 22.48 16.71 -4.03
CA ARG A 55 22.34 16.28 -5.43
C ARG A 55 21.35 17.14 -6.20
N ASP A 56 20.61 18.02 -5.54
CA ASP A 56 19.67 18.89 -6.19
C ASP A 56 20.40 19.90 -7.08
N ALA A 57 19.90 20.06 -8.31
CA ALA A 57 20.37 21.12 -9.16
C ALA A 57 19.97 22.48 -8.56
N PRO A 58 20.84 23.51 -8.61
CA PRO A 58 20.48 24.84 -8.15
C PRO A 58 19.18 25.34 -8.80
N ASN A 59 18.39 26.08 -8.03
CA ASN A 59 17.23 26.77 -8.56
C ASN A 59 17.73 27.95 -9.42
N PRO A 60 17.35 28.05 -10.71
CA PRO A 60 17.89 29.08 -11.58
C PRO A 60 17.65 30.50 -11.02
N PRO A 61 18.70 31.31 -10.81
CA PRO A 61 18.57 32.62 -10.16
C PRO A 61 17.81 33.65 -11.02
N ASP A 62 17.83 33.48 -12.34
CA ASP A 62 17.11 34.29 -13.33
C ASP A 62 15.64 33.88 -13.49
N ARG A 63 15.30 32.65 -13.12
CA ARG A 63 13.95 32.08 -13.24
C ARG A 63 13.68 31.09 -12.10
N HIS A 64 13.45 31.64 -10.92
CA HIS A 64 13.11 30.83 -9.75
C HIS A 64 11.91 29.93 -10.04
N ASP A 65 12.14 28.62 -10.08
CA ASP A 65 11.09 27.60 -10.25
C ASP A 65 10.59 27.18 -8.87
N PRO A 66 9.35 27.54 -8.47
CA PRO A 66 8.81 27.14 -7.18
C PRO A 66 8.62 25.62 -7.05
N ARG A 67 8.68 24.86 -8.16
CA ARG A 67 8.59 23.39 -8.14
C ARG A 67 9.92 22.71 -7.86
N ARG A 68 10.99 23.47 -7.64
CA ARG A 68 12.30 22.94 -7.23
C ARG A 68 12.54 23.17 -5.73
N PRO A 69 13.44 22.40 -5.13
CA PRO A 69 14.00 22.73 -3.83
C PRO A 69 14.61 24.13 -3.85
N ASP A 70 14.57 24.80 -2.69
CA ASP A 70 15.33 26.03 -2.49
C ASP A 70 16.84 25.75 -2.44
N ASP A 71 17.63 26.76 -2.81
CA ASP A 71 19.08 26.67 -2.76
C ASP A 71 19.62 26.50 -1.33
N GLY A 72 20.72 25.78 -1.21
CA GLY A 72 21.41 25.54 0.06
C GLY A 72 20.61 24.68 1.05
N ASN A 73 19.59 23.95 0.59
CA ASN A 73 18.76 23.12 1.46
C ASN A 73 19.57 22.09 2.26
N ALA A 74 20.64 21.54 1.70
CA ALA A 74 21.51 20.61 2.42
C ALA A 74 22.06 21.22 3.72
N GLU A 75 22.65 22.40 3.64
CA GLU A 75 23.21 23.11 4.79
C GLU A 75 22.12 23.65 5.72
N ARG A 76 21.01 24.15 5.16
CA ARG A 76 19.86 24.65 5.94
C ARG A 76 19.18 23.53 6.74
N LEU A 77 19.03 22.35 6.14
CA LEU A 77 18.48 21.16 6.80
C LEU A 77 19.45 20.63 7.86
N ALA A 78 20.75 20.57 7.56
CA ALA A 78 21.76 20.19 8.56
C ALA A 78 21.74 21.14 9.77
N ALA A 79 21.66 22.46 9.53
CA ALA A 79 21.63 23.46 10.57
C ALA A 79 20.33 23.40 11.40
N ILE A 80 19.16 23.30 10.75
CA ILE A 80 17.90 23.27 11.49
C ILE A 80 17.75 22.01 12.31
N PHE A 81 18.41 20.90 11.99
CA PHE A 81 18.39 19.64 12.75
C PHE A 81 19.63 19.41 13.63
N ALA A 82 20.45 20.44 13.87
CA ALA A 82 21.73 20.32 14.59
C ALA A 82 21.58 20.00 16.10
N ASP A 83 20.44 20.32 16.69
CA ASP A 83 20.10 19.99 18.09
C ASP A 83 18.93 18.99 18.18
N ASP A 84 18.47 18.67 19.39
CA ASP A 84 17.37 17.71 19.62
C ASP A 84 15.99 18.37 19.81
N THR A 85 15.84 19.65 19.49
CA THR A 85 14.54 20.35 19.56
C THR A 85 13.48 19.59 18.76
N PRO A 86 12.29 19.29 19.29
CA PRO A 86 11.24 18.61 18.53
C PRO A 86 10.84 19.38 17.26
N THR A 87 10.70 18.66 16.14
CA THR A 87 10.34 19.26 14.85
C THR A 87 8.90 18.97 14.47
N VAL A 88 8.15 20.01 14.15
CA VAL A 88 6.84 19.94 13.51
C VAL A 88 7.02 20.01 11.99
N LEU A 89 6.51 19.02 11.26
CA LEU A 89 6.66 18.94 9.82
C LEU A 89 5.33 19.17 9.11
N TYR A 90 5.34 20.02 8.09
CA TYR A 90 4.26 20.16 7.13
C TYR A 90 4.77 19.80 5.73
N VAL A 91 3.96 19.07 4.96
CA VAL A 91 4.22 18.76 3.56
C VAL A 91 2.97 19.02 2.74
N GLY A 92 3.03 19.90 1.75
CA GLY A 92 1.89 20.16 0.89
C GLY A 92 1.95 21.48 0.14
N LYS A 93 0.90 21.75 -0.64
CA LYS A 93 0.78 23.01 -1.38
C LYS A 93 0.60 24.18 -0.41
N LEU A 94 1.35 25.26 -0.60
CA LEU A 94 1.21 26.49 0.19
C LEU A 94 0.07 27.34 -0.37
N SER A 95 -1.16 26.93 -0.07
CA SER A 95 -2.40 27.65 -0.38
C SER A 95 -3.27 27.81 0.86
N ARG A 96 -4.20 28.77 0.81
CA ARG A 96 -5.08 29.10 1.95
C ARG A 96 -5.88 27.89 2.42
N GLU A 97 -6.36 27.09 1.48
CA GLU A 97 -7.09 25.83 1.69
C GLU A 97 -6.32 24.77 2.48
N LYS A 98 -4.98 24.80 2.45
CA LYS A 98 -4.14 23.83 3.17
C LYS A 98 -3.80 24.26 4.61
N GLY A 99 -4.27 25.43 5.04
CA GLY A 99 -4.30 25.81 6.45
C GLY A 99 -2.94 26.03 7.11
N VAL A 100 -1.86 26.25 6.36
CA VAL A 100 -0.51 26.47 6.94
C VAL A 100 -0.48 27.68 7.88
N HIS A 101 -1.31 28.70 7.62
CA HIS A 101 -1.48 29.85 8.51
C HIS A 101 -1.96 29.44 9.92
N LEU A 102 -2.86 28.45 10.03
CA LEU A 102 -3.33 27.92 11.32
C LEU A 102 -2.21 27.17 12.05
N LEU A 103 -1.35 26.45 11.30
CA LEU A 103 -0.18 25.80 11.88
C LEU A 103 0.81 26.84 12.43
N LEU A 104 1.12 27.89 11.66
CA LEU A 104 2.01 28.96 12.12
C LEU A 104 1.45 29.67 13.36
N GLU A 105 0.14 29.93 13.38
CA GLU A 105 -0.54 30.49 14.56
C GLU A 105 -0.45 29.55 15.77
N ALA A 106 -0.70 28.25 15.57
CA ALA A 106 -0.65 27.25 16.64
C ALA A 106 0.76 27.02 17.20
N LEU A 107 1.80 27.32 16.43
CA LEU A 107 3.19 27.23 16.85
C LEU A 107 3.64 28.41 17.71
N ARG A 108 2.88 29.53 17.75
CA ARG A 108 3.24 30.69 18.57
C ARG A 108 3.32 30.31 20.04
N GLY A 109 4.48 30.56 20.65
CA GLY A 109 4.72 30.27 22.07
C GLY A 109 4.99 28.80 22.38
N LEU A 110 5.15 27.92 21.37
CA LEU A 110 5.65 26.56 21.56
C LEU A 110 7.16 26.52 21.34
N ASP A 111 7.88 25.79 22.20
CA ASP A 111 9.32 25.52 22.02
C ASP A 111 9.53 24.38 21.03
N ALA A 112 9.36 24.68 19.74
CA ALA A 112 9.53 23.75 18.66
C ALA A 112 10.10 24.45 17.43
N ARG A 113 10.77 23.67 16.57
CA ARG A 113 11.10 24.10 15.21
C ARG A 113 10.08 23.56 14.23
N ALA A 114 9.88 24.26 13.13
CA ALA A 114 9.01 23.81 12.05
C ALA A 114 9.76 23.72 10.72
N VAL A 115 9.47 22.67 9.96
CA VAL A 115 9.91 22.53 8.56
C VAL A 115 8.66 22.50 7.69
N ILE A 116 8.56 23.44 6.77
CA ILE A 116 7.42 23.64 5.88
C ILE A 116 7.88 23.30 4.47
N VAL A 117 7.43 22.14 3.98
CA VAL A 117 7.79 21.62 2.66
C VAL A 117 6.68 21.90 1.66
N GLY A 118 7.06 22.49 0.54
CA GLY A 118 6.21 22.73 -0.61
C GLY A 118 6.29 24.15 -1.13
N PHE A 119 5.37 24.45 -2.04
CA PHE A 119 5.29 25.73 -2.73
C PHE A 119 3.84 26.08 -3.03
N GLY A 120 3.59 27.35 -3.31
CA GLY A 120 2.26 27.83 -3.64
C GLY A 120 2.13 29.35 -3.50
N PRO A 121 0.96 29.89 -3.89
CA PRO A 121 0.73 31.34 -3.94
C PRO A 121 0.87 32.02 -2.56
N GLU A 122 0.59 31.30 -1.47
CA GLU A 122 0.65 31.88 -0.11
C GLU A 122 2.06 31.89 0.49
N ARG A 123 3.06 31.31 -0.19
CA ARG A 123 4.40 31.12 0.39
C ARG A 123 4.96 32.40 1.02
N ARG A 124 4.96 33.51 0.27
CA ARG A 124 5.52 34.79 0.73
C ARG A 124 4.80 35.33 1.98
N ALA A 125 3.47 35.24 2.01
CA ALA A 125 2.69 35.68 3.16
C ALA A 125 2.95 34.80 4.40
N LEU A 126 3.09 33.49 4.20
CA LEU A 126 3.42 32.53 5.26
C LEU A 126 4.83 32.76 5.82
N GLU A 127 5.83 33.03 4.96
CA GLU A 127 7.19 33.37 5.40
C GLU A 127 7.22 34.67 6.22
N GLN A 128 6.41 35.67 5.85
CA GLN A 128 6.29 36.93 6.60
C GLN A 128 5.56 36.76 7.94
N ALA A 129 4.62 35.84 8.02
CA ALA A 129 3.85 35.55 9.24
C ALA A 129 4.54 34.54 10.16
N ALA A 130 5.57 33.85 9.69
CA ALA A 130 6.29 32.85 10.45
C ALA A 130 7.13 33.52 11.55
N GLU A 131 7.01 33.00 12.77
CA GLU A 131 7.76 33.44 13.94
C GLU A 131 8.58 32.25 14.48
N GLY A 132 9.74 32.52 15.09
CA GLY A 132 10.59 31.48 15.66
C GLY A 132 11.41 30.70 14.61
N ARG A 133 11.69 29.41 14.89
CA ARG A 133 12.57 28.56 14.08
C ARG A 133 11.80 27.82 12.99
N VAL A 134 11.41 28.53 11.93
CA VAL A 134 10.66 27.97 10.79
C VAL A 134 11.53 27.94 9.53
N LEU A 135 11.63 26.77 8.88
CA LEU A 135 12.33 26.60 7.61
C LEU A 135 11.34 26.27 6.50
N PHE A 136 11.29 27.10 5.46
CA PHE A 136 10.63 26.78 4.19
C PHE A 136 11.66 26.18 3.23
N THR A 137 11.39 25.01 2.66
CA THR A 137 12.37 24.27 1.84
C THR A 137 12.12 24.39 0.34
N GLY A 138 11.00 24.99 -0.07
CA GLY A 138 10.47 24.80 -1.42
C GLY A 138 9.97 23.37 -1.63
N ALA A 139 9.86 22.94 -2.88
CA ALA A 139 9.40 21.59 -3.22
C ALA A 139 10.47 20.54 -2.89
N LEU A 140 10.10 19.47 -2.17
CA LEU A 140 10.97 18.31 -1.99
C LEU A 140 10.35 17.06 -2.62
N GLU A 141 11.18 16.28 -3.29
CA GLU A 141 10.81 14.97 -3.85
C GLU A 141 10.68 13.87 -2.78
N HIS A 142 10.01 12.77 -3.12
CA HIS A 142 9.84 11.61 -2.22
C HIS A 142 11.17 11.05 -1.68
N ARG A 143 12.26 11.12 -2.44
CA ARG A 143 13.59 10.70 -1.97
C ARG A 143 14.09 11.50 -0.76
N HIS A 144 13.73 12.78 -0.68
CA HIS A 144 13.98 13.62 0.50
C HIS A 144 12.98 13.34 1.61
N LEU A 145 11.68 13.29 1.28
CA LEU A 145 10.60 13.11 2.26
C LEU A 145 10.75 11.80 3.05
N ALA A 146 11.17 10.72 2.39
CA ALA A 146 11.48 9.43 3.02
C ALA A 146 12.55 9.53 4.13
N GLN A 147 13.45 10.51 4.04
CA GLN A 147 14.48 10.78 5.06
C GLN A 147 14.05 11.88 6.04
N LEU A 148 13.16 12.80 5.63
CA LEU A 148 12.73 13.92 6.45
C LEU A 148 11.68 13.54 7.49
N TRP A 149 10.68 12.71 7.14
CA TRP A 149 9.65 12.28 8.09
C TRP A 149 10.20 11.60 9.34
N PRO A 150 11.20 10.70 9.27
CA PRO A 150 11.83 10.13 10.46
C PRO A 150 12.46 11.15 11.43
N LEU A 151 12.72 12.38 10.98
CA LEU A 151 13.29 13.46 11.80
C LEU A 151 12.20 14.30 12.51
N ALA A 152 10.93 14.12 12.14
CA ALA A 152 9.82 14.90 12.65
C ALA A 152 9.19 14.26 13.89
N ALA A 153 8.96 15.07 14.93
CA ALA A 153 8.24 14.66 16.12
C ALA A 153 6.74 14.49 15.86
N VAL A 154 6.20 15.29 14.92
CA VAL A 154 4.81 15.23 14.47
C VAL A 154 4.72 15.78 13.04
N SER A 155 3.87 15.18 12.22
CA SER A 155 3.52 15.68 10.89
C SER A 155 2.11 16.25 10.88
N VAL A 156 1.94 17.52 10.53
CA VAL A 156 0.65 18.21 10.62
C VAL A 156 0.03 18.39 9.24
N THR A 157 -1.24 18.02 9.09
CA THR A 157 -2.05 18.30 7.89
C THR A 157 -3.25 19.16 8.27
N PRO A 158 -3.10 20.50 8.30
CA PRO A 158 -4.09 21.41 8.85
C PRO A 158 -5.10 21.91 7.83
N SER A 159 -5.39 21.14 6.78
CA SER A 159 -6.27 21.55 5.69
C SER A 159 -7.62 22.06 6.19
N VAL A 160 -8.06 23.21 5.68
CA VAL A 160 -9.36 23.81 6.00
C VAL A 160 -10.42 23.49 4.93
N PHE A 161 -9.98 23.03 3.76
CA PHE A 161 -10.86 22.59 2.68
C PHE A 161 -10.89 21.06 2.61
N PRO A 162 -12.03 20.43 2.24
CA PRO A 162 -12.14 18.98 2.14
C PRO A 162 -11.00 18.33 1.34
N GLU A 163 -10.34 17.38 1.98
CA GLU A 163 -9.38 16.47 1.35
C GLU A 163 -10.07 15.18 0.91
N ALA A 164 -9.70 14.68 -0.27
CA ALA A 164 -10.17 13.40 -0.78
C ALA A 164 -9.82 12.24 0.18
N PHE A 165 -8.59 12.19 0.68
CA PHE A 165 -8.13 11.17 1.63
C PHE A 165 -7.12 11.73 2.63
N GLY A 166 -5.96 12.20 2.16
CA GLY A 166 -4.88 12.67 3.03
C GLY A 166 -3.62 11.81 2.91
N MET A 167 -3.14 11.63 1.67
CA MET A 167 -1.96 10.79 1.39
C MET A 167 -0.73 11.18 2.20
N VAL A 168 -0.46 12.47 2.34
CA VAL A 168 0.67 12.99 3.13
C VAL A 168 0.66 12.46 4.57
N ALA A 169 -0.51 12.39 5.20
CA ALA A 169 -0.63 11.88 6.56
C ALA A 169 -0.42 10.36 6.61
N ALA A 170 -0.90 9.62 5.61
CA ALA A 170 -0.67 8.18 5.49
C ALA A 170 0.82 7.84 5.24
N GLU A 171 1.50 8.65 4.44
CA GLU A 171 2.94 8.55 4.15
C GLU A 171 3.80 8.90 5.38
N ALA A 172 3.44 9.97 6.10
CA ALA A 172 4.06 10.33 7.37
C ALA A 172 3.96 9.17 8.39
N ALA A 173 2.75 8.58 8.51
CA ALA A 173 2.53 7.41 9.35
C ALA A 173 3.40 6.23 8.92
N ALA A 174 3.53 5.97 7.62
CA ALA A 174 4.42 4.93 7.11
C ALA A 174 5.90 5.18 7.47
N CYS A 175 6.36 6.43 7.51
CA CYS A 175 7.71 6.76 7.99
C CYS A 175 7.84 6.77 9.53
N GLY A 176 6.78 6.46 10.27
CA GLY A 176 6.79 6.49 11.73
C GLY A 176 6.71 7.90 12.33
N SER A 177 6.37 8.91 11.53
CA SER A 177 6.07 10.25 12.01
C SER A 177 4.58 10.34 12.37
N PRO A 178 4.21 10.59 13.64
CA PRO A 178 2.81 10.67 14.05
C PRO A 178 2.06 11.78 13.30
N PRO A 179 0.99 11.46 12.54
CA PRO A 179 0.20 12.48 11.87
C PRO A 179 -0.81 13.12 12.83
N LEU A 180 -0.91 14.46 12.77
CA LEU A 180 -1.96 15.25 13.41
C LEU A 180 -2.74 15.98 12.32
N VAL A 181 -3.98 15.57 12.07
CA VAL A 181 -4.77 16.05 10.92
C VAL A 181 -6.03 16.81 11.34
N ALA A 182 -6.52 17.72 10.49
CA ALA A 182 -7.82 18.34 10.71
C ALA A 182 -8.95 17.28 10.62
N ARG A 183 -9.86 17.23 11.59
CA ARG A 183 -10.89 16.18 11.70
C ARG A 183 -12.10 16.42 10.79
N HIS A 184 -11.91 16.36 9.47
CA HIS A 184 -12.98 16.40 8.47
C HIS A 184 -12.60 15.60 7.22
N SER A 185 -13.57 15.39 6.32
CA SER A 185 -13.40 14.70 5.02
C SER A 185 -12.60 13.39 5.12
N GLY A 186 -11.80 13.05 4.10
CA GLY A 186 -10.89 11.91 4.16
C GLY A 186 -9.86 11.95 5.30
N LEU A 187 -9.48 13.14 5.81
CA LEU A 187 -8.55 13.23 6.94
C LEU A 187 -9.13 12.62 8.22
N ALA A 188 -10.45 12.74 8.42
CA ALA A 188 -11.12 12.09 9.54
C ALA A 188 -11.03 10.55 9.46
N GLU A 189 -11.02 9.97 8.25
CA GLU A 189 -10.82 8.54 8.03
C GLU A 189 -9.39 8.11 8.36
N VAL A 190 -8.40 8.92 7.98
CA VAL A 190 -6.99 8.71 8.37
C VAL A 190 -6.83 8.74 9.89
N ALA A 191 -7.41 9.76 10.54
CA ALA A 191 -7.39 9.89 12.00
C ALA A 191 -8.03 8.69 12.71
N ALA A 192 -9.19 8.24 12.24
CA ALA A 192 -9.86 7.07 12.79
C ALA A 192 -9.01 5.80 12.65
N GLY A 193 -8.40 5.59 11.48
CA GLY A 193 -7.50 4.46 11.23
C GLY A 193 -6.27 4.45 12.13
N LEU A 194 -5.69 5.62 12.42
CA LEU A 194 -4.58 5.77 13.36
C LEU A 194 -5.03 5.47 14.80
N ALA A 195 -6.20 5.97 15.21
CA ALA A 195 -6.71 5.84 16.57
C ALA A 195 -6.94 4.37 16.99
N GLU A 196 -7.19 3.47 16.04
CA GLU A 196 -7.27 2.01 16.31
C GLU A 196 -5.96 1.42 16.83
N GLU A 197 -4.81 1.93 16.38
CA GLU A 197 -3.47 1.44 16.74
C GLU A 197 -2.83 2.25 17.89
N TYR A 198 -3.27 3.48 18.10
CA TYR A 198 -2.73 4.37 19.12
C TYR A 198 -3.13 3.89 20.52
N PRO A 199 -2.27 4.11 21.55
CA PRO A 199 -2.63 3.88 22.94
C PRO A 199 -3.93 4.60 23.31
N ALA A 200 -4.78 3.97 24.10
CA ALA A 200 -6.13 4.48 24.40
C ALA A 200 -6.13 5.94 24.90
N LEU A 201 -5.17 6.30 25.77
CA LEU A 201 -5.01 7.65 26.33
C LEU A 201 -4.42 8.68 25.36
N ARG A 202 -4.07 8.30 24.13
CA ARG A 202 -3.44 9.14 23.12
C ARG A 202 -4.20 9.17 21.79
N ARG A 203 -5.36 8.50 21.70
CA ARG A 203 -6.18 8.45 20.48
C ARG A 203 -6.66 9.83 20.04
N ASP A 204 -6.81 10.75 20.97
CA ASP A 204 -7.20 12.12 20.73
C ASP A 204 -6.10 12.96 20.06
N LEU A 205 -4.86 12.44 19.95
CA LEU A 205 -3.72 13.10 19.31
C LEU A 205 -3.60 12.78 17.81
N THR A 206 -4.53 12.03 17.22
CA THR A 206 -4.54 11.76 15.77
C THR A 206 -5.15 12.91 14.98
N ALA A 207 -5.96 13.76 15.62
CA ALA A 207 -6.65 14.86 14.95
C ALA A 207 -6.99 16.02 15.88
N PHE A 208 -7.28 17.16 15.26
CA PHE A 208 -7.76 18.38 15.92
C PHE A 208 -9.02 18.93 15.23
N ALA A 209 -9.71 19.86 15.88
CA ALA A 209 -10.93 20.48 15.36
C ALA A 209 -10.64 21.29 14.07
N PRO A 210 -11.42 21.09 12.98
CA PRO A 210 -11.20 21.81 11.73
C PRO A 210 -11.25 23.33 11.90
N GLY A 211 -10.23 24.03 11.41
CA GLY A 211 -10.15 25.50 11.50
C GLY A 211 -9.79 26.05 12.89
N ASP A 212 -9.53 25.20 13.88
CA ASP A 212 -9.24 25.61 15.26
C ASP A 212 -7.73 25.56 15.55
N ALA A 213 -7.08 26.73 15.48
CA ALA A 213 -5.65 26.86 15.82
C ALA A 213 -5.38 26.63 17.31
N GLY A 214 -6.36 26.88 18.19
CA GLY A 214 -6.23 26.68 19.63
C GLY A 214 -6.19 25.19 20.01
N ASP A 215 -7.09 24.38 19.46
CA ASP A 215 -7.05 22.92 19.61
C ASP A 215 -5.78 22.35 18.99
N LEU A 216 -5.39 22.82 17.79
CA LEU A 216 -4.12 22.41 17.17
C LEU A 216 -2.91 22.70 18.08
N ALA A 217 -2.83 23.90 18.68
CA ALA A 217 -1.77 24.27 19.60
C ALA A 217 -1.77 23.39 20.86
N ALA A 218 -2.95 23.08 21.41
CA ALA A 218 -3.08 22.21 22.57
C ALA A 218 -2.56 20.79 22.27
N LYS A 219 -2.94 20.21 21.13
CA LYS A 219 -2.48 18.88 20.69
C LYS A 219 -0.98 18.86 20.41
N LEU A 220 -0.46 19.89 19.74
CA LEU A 220 0.98 20.04 19.51
C LEU A 220 1.74 20.13 20.82
N ARG A 221 1.29 20.94 21.78
CA ARG A 221 1.92 21.04 23.10
C ARG A 221 2.03 19.67 23.78
N THR A 222 0.96 18.87 23.74
CA THR A 222 0.98 17.51 24.30
C THR A 222 1.95 16.59 23.56
N LEU A 223 1.95 16.59 22.23
CA LEU A 223 2.84 15.75 21.40
C LEU A 223 4.32 16.10 21.58
N LEU A 224 4.64 17.40 21.65
CA LEU A 224 6.00 17.90 21.83
C LEU A 224 6.54 17.61 23.23
N ALA A 225 5.67 17.57 24.24
CA ALA A 225 6.01 17.25 25.63
C ALA A 225 6.18 15.75 25.92
N LEU A 226 5.86 14.85 24.96
CA LEU A 226 6.06 13.42 25.14
C LEU A 226 7.53 13.07 25.41
N SER A 227 7.78 12.01 26.16
CA SER A 227 9.13 11.45 26.27
C SER A 227 9.60 10.83 24.94
N PRO A 228 10.91 10.61 24.73
CA PRO A 228 11.42 9.90 23.55
C PRO A 228 10.76 8.54 23.33
N ASP A 229 10.52 7.78 24.40
CA ASP A 229 9.90 6.45 24.34
C ASP A 229 8.42 6.51 23.96
N GLU A 230 7.66 7.47 24.52
CA GLU A 230 6.27 7.69 24.15
C GLU A 230 6.14 8.12 22.68
N ARG A 231 7.03 9.02 22.20
CA ARG A 231 7.07 9.40 20.78
C ARG A 231 7.40 8.21 19.89
N ALA A 232 8.38 7.39 20.29
CA ALA A 232 8.74 6.19 19.55
C ALA A 232 7.58 5.18 19.48
N GLU A 233 6.83 5.00 20.56
CA GLU A 233 5.65 4.13 20.53
C GLU A 233 4.54 4.69 19.63
N LEU A 234 4.29 6.00 19.68
CA LEU A 234 3.31 6.64 18.81
C LEU A 234 3.69 6.49 17.33
N GLY A 235 4.98 6.66 17.02
CA GLY A 235 5.51 6.43 15.68
C GLY A 235 5.37 4.97 15.22
N ARG A 236 5.64 4.00 16.10
CA ARG A 236 5.42 2.57 15.82
C ARG A 236 3.92 2.28 15.58
N ALA A 237 3.03 2.86 16.37
CA ALA A 237 1.59 2.73 16.18
C ALA A 237 1.12 3.31 14.84
N ALA A 238 1.61 4.50 14.47
CA ALA A 238 1.32 5.12 13.18
C ALA A 238 1.79 4.22 12.01
N ARG A 239 3.00 3.67 12.10
CA ARG A 239 3.53 2.71 11.12
C ARG A 239 2.65 1.48 10.99
N ARG A 240 2.24 0.86 12.11
CA ARG A 240 1.35 -0.31 12.10
C ARG A 240 0.03 -0.01 11.39
N ALA A 241 -0.56 1.16 11.66
CA ALA A 241 -1.78 1.60 10.98
C ALA A 241 -1.57 1.70 9.46
N ALA A 242 -0.50 2.38 9.02
CA ALA A 242 -0.21 2.56 7.60
C ALA A 242 0.02 1.23 6.88
N VAL A 243 0.82 0.32 7.44
CA VAL A 243 1.07 -1.01 6.86
C VAL A 243 -0.21 -1.82 6.81
N ARG A 244 -1.01 -1.82 7.88
CA ARG A 244 -2.24 -2.62 7.96
C ARG A 244 -3.32 -2.11 7.02
N LEU A 245 -3.48 -0.79 6.90
CA LEU A 245 -4.64 -0.16 6.27
C LEU A 245 -4.36 0.35 4.85
N TRP A 246 -3.15 0.82 4.57
CA TRP A 246 -2.84 1.62 3.37
C TRP A 246 -1.66 1.11 2.56
N SER A 247 -1.03 -0.02 2.92
CA SER A 247 0.00 -0.63 2.06
C SER A 247 -0.58 -1.06 0.70
N TRP A 248 0.23 -0.97 -0.37
CA TRP A 248 -0.18 -1.45 -1.69
C TRP A 248 -0.64 -2.91 -1.70
N GLU A 249 -0.01 -3.78 -0.90
CA GLU A 249 -0.45 -5.17 -0.74
C GLU A 249 -1.89 -5.24 -0.19
N ARG A 250 -2.21 -4.44 0.84
CA ARG A 250 -3.56 -4.38 1.40
C ARG A 250 -4.56 -3.81 0.40
N ILE A 251 -4.20 -2.76 -0.32
CA ILE A 251 -5.08 -2.12 -1.31
C ILE A 251 -5.36 -3.09 -2.46
N ALA A 252 -4.34 -3.76 -2.99
CA ALA A 252 -4.49 -4.82 -3.99
C ALA A 252 -5.40 -5.94 -3.47
N ALA A 253 -5.21 -6.39 -2.22
CA ALA A 253 -6.08 -7.38 -1.62
C ALA A 253 -7.55 -6.92 -1.53
N ARG A 254 -7.82 -5.65 -1.18
CA ARG A 254 -9.19 -5.09 -1.17
C ARG A 254 -9.80 -4.97 -2.57
N LEU A 255 -9.01 -4.57 -3.56
CA LEU A 255 -9.44 -4.51 -4.96
C LEU A 255 -9.84 -5.90 -5.46
N LEU A 256 -9.00 -6.90 -5.19
CA LEU A 256 -9.28 -8.28 -5.54
C LEU A 256 -10.44 -8.88 -4.74
N ALA A 257 -10.66 -8.45 -3.49
CA ALA A 257 -11.83 -8.82 -2.69
C ALA A 257 -13.13 -8.27 -3.29
N GLY A 258 -13.06 -7.12 -3.97
CA GLY A 258 -14.21 -6.40 -4.50
C GLY A 258 -14.83 -7.00 -5.76
N GLY A 259 -14.24 -8.02 -6.39
CA GLY A 259 -14.86 -8.64 -7.56
C GLY A 259 -14.19 -9.91 -8.06
N SER A 260 -14.96 -11.01 -8.04
CA SER A 260 -14.61 -12.29 -8.65
C SER A 260 -14.20 -12.16 -10.13
N ARG A 261 -14.79 -11.20 -10.86
CA ARG A 261 -14.42 -10.88 -12.26
C ARG A 261 -13.00 -10.34 -12.41
N LEU A 262 -12.56 -9.48 -11.48
CA LEU A 262 -11.19 -8.96 -11.51
C LEU A 262 -10.20 -10.07 -11.16
N ALA A 263 -10.53 -10.90 -10.17
CA ALA A 263 -9.72 -12.05 -9.83
C ALA A 263 -9.58 -13.02 -11.01
N ALA A 264 -10.67 -13.29 -11.74
CA ALA A 264 -10.65 -14.07 -12.98
C ALA A 264 -9.72 -13.46 -14.04
N LEU A 265 -9.83 -12.15 -14.29
CA LEU A 265 -8.95 -11.44 -15.23
C LEU A 265 -7.48 -11.52 -14.81
N CYS A 266 -7.18 -11.30 -13.53
CA CYS A 266 -5.82 -11.42 -13.01
C CYS A 266 -5.26 -12.83 -13.20
N GLY A 267 -6.04 -13.87 -12.93
CA GLY A 267 -5.61 -15.25 -13.15
C GLY A 267 -5.30 -15.55 -14.63
N ALA A 268 -6.13 -15.04 -15.55
CA ALA A 268 -5.87 -15.12 -16.99
C ALA A 268 -4.57 -14.41 -17.39
N LEU A 269 -4.38 -13.18 -16.92
CA LEU A 269 -3.18 -12.40 -17.19
C LEU A 269 -1.92 -13.07 -16.62
N THR A 270 -1.97 -13.61 -15.40
CA THR A 270 -0.83 -14.29 -14.77
C THR A 270 -0.38 -15.49 -15.61
N LEU A 271 -1.30 -16.40 -15.98
CA LEU A 271 -0.93 -17.53 -16.84
C LEU A 271 -0.44 -17.08 -18.23
N GLY A 272 -1.08 -16.07 -18.82
CA GLY A 272 -0.64 -15.49 -20.10
C GLY A 272 0.79 -14.93 -20.01
N THR A 273 1.13 -14.22 -18.94
CA THR A 273 2.48 -13.69 -18.72
C THR A 273 3.51 -14.77 -18.42
N LEU A 274 3.14 -15.83 -17.70
CA LEU A 274 4.02 -16.98 -17.47
C LEU A 274 4.34 -17.69 -18.80
N LEU A 275 3.34 -17.91 -19.65
CA LEU A 275 3.53 -18.48 -20.98
C LEU A 275 4.41 -17.58 -21.86
N ALA A 276 4.14 -16.27 -21.89
CA ALA A 276 4.97 -15.32 -22.63
C ALA A 276 6.43 -15.33 -22.16
N GLY A 277 6.64 -15.36 -20.84
CA GLY A 277 7.97 -15.47 -20.24
C GLY A 277 8.68 -16.77 -20.61
N TYR A 278 7.97 -17.90 -20.62
CA TYR A 278 8.50 -19.19 -21.07
C TYR A 278 8.95 -19.12 -22.54
N VAL A 279 8.12 -18.59 -23.44
CA VAL A 279 8.45 -18.46 -24.88
C VAL A 279 9.68 -17.59 -25.09
N VAL A 280 9.79 -16.46 -24.38
CA VAL A 280 10.97 -15.59 -24.43
C VAL A 280 12.21 -16.34 -23.95
N ALA A 281 12.12 -17.04 -22.81
CA ALA A 281 13.24 -17.78 -22.24
C ALA A 281 13.68 -18.98 -23.11
N ALA A 282 12.74 -19.65 -23.78
CA ALA A 282 13.03 -20.70 -24.76
C ALA A 282 13.74 -20.14 -25.99
N GLY A 283 13.26 -19.00 -26.52
CA GLY A 283 13.89 -18.30 -27.65
C GLY A 283 15.32 -17.86 -27.36
N ILE A 284 15.60 -17.36 -26.16
CA ILE A 284 16.97 -17.00 -25.73
C ILE A 284 17.89 -18.22 -25.66
N ARG A 285 17.36 -19.40 -25.30
CA ARG A 285 18.11 -20.66 -25.21
C ARG A 285 18.30 -21.37 -26.55
N GLY A 286 17.69 -20.87 -27.62
CA GLY A 286 17.71 -21.50 -28.94
C GLY A 286 16.77 -22.70 -29.07
N ASP A 287 15.88 -22.91 -28.09
CA ASP A 287 14.88 -23.98 -28.11
C ASP A 287 13.69 -23.57 -28.99
N VAL A 288 13.44 -24.31 -30.07
CA VAL A 288 12.28 -24.07 -30.93
C VAL A 288 11.05 -24.70 -30.26
N SER A 289 10.32 -23.88 -29.50
CA SER A 289 9.01 -24.28 -28.96
C SER A 289 8.05 -24.58 -30.11
N SER A 290 7.38 -25.74 -30.12
CA SER A 290 6.43 -26.06 -31.18
C SER A 290 5.23 -25.13 -31.13
N SER A 291 4.79 -24.65 -32.30
CA SER A 291 3.64 -23.73 -32.41
C SER A 291 2.35 -24.33 -31.81
N SER A 292 2.19 -25.66 -31.89
CA SER A 292 1.06 -26.38 -31.30
C SER A 292 1.07 -26.35 -29.77
N LEU A 293 2.24 -26.45 -29.13
CA LEU A 293 2.36 -26.40 -27.67
C LEU A 293 2.07 -25.00 -27.13
N ILE A 294 2.52 -23.95 -27.84
CA ILE A 294 2.22 -22.56 -27.49
C ILE A 294 0.71 -22.28 -27.62
N VAL A 295 0.06 -22.75 -28.68
CA VAL A 295 -1.38 -22.59 -28.88
C VAL A 295 -2.17 -23.34 -27.81
N PHE A 296 -1.77 -24.57 -27.47
CA PHE A 296 -2.38 -25.36 -26.41
C PHE A 296 -2.29 -24.66 -25.05
N TRP A 297 -1.09 -24.24 -24.64
CA TRP A 297 -0.91 -23.55 -23.36
C TRP A 297 -1.55 -22.16 -23.35
N GLY A 298 -1.64 -21.49 -24.50
CA GLY A 298 -2.39 -20.23 -24.66
C GLY A 298 -3.89 -20.42 -24.43
N ALA A 299 -4.48 -21.47 -25.01
CA ALA A 299 -5.87 -21.83 -24.77
C ALA A 299 -6.11 -22.23 -23.31
N ALA A 300 -5.20 -23.00 -22.72
CA ALA A 300 -5.24 -23.34 -21.29
C ALA A 300 -5.15 -22.10 -20.40
N ALA A 301 -4.30 -21.12 -20.72
CA ALA A 301 -4.21 -19.86 -19.98
C ALA A 301 -5.51 -19.05 -20.01
N ILE A 302 -6.18 -18.98 -21.15
CA ILE A 302 -7.47 -18.29 -21.32
C ILE A 302 -8.60 -18.99 -20.58
N LEU A 303 -8.61 -20.31 -20.57
CA LEU A 303 -9.69 -21.10 -19.95
C LEU A 303 -9.48 -21.29 -18.44
N MET A 304 -8.28 -21.73 -18.05
CA MET A 304 -7.96 -22.10 -16.66
C MET A 304 -7.52 -20.90 -15.83
N GLY A 305 -6.90 -19.88 -16.42
CA GLY A 305 -6.47 -18.68 -15.71
C GLY A 305 -7.61 -18.00 -14.94
N PRO A 306 -8.78 -17.74 -15.57
CA PRO A 306 -9.97 -17.28 -14.87
C PRO A 306 -10.39 -18.15 -13.70
N LEU A 307 -10.36 -19.47 -13.85
CA LEU A 307 -10.77 -20.41 -12.81
C LEU A 307 -9.79 -20.42 -11.63
N ILE A 308 -8.48 -20.36 -11.89
CA ILE A 308 -7.45 -20.24 -10.84
C ILE A 308 -7.59 -18.92 -10.10
N GLY A 309 -7.83 -17.82 -10.83
CA GLY A 309 -8.10 -16.51 -10.25
C GLY A 309 -9.33 -16.52 -9.33
N LEU A 310 -10.42 -17.15 -9.78
CA LEU A 310 -11.63 -17.34 -8.99
C LEU A 310 -11.40 -18.23 -7.77
N ALA A 311 -10.63 -19.31 -7.91
CA ALA A 311 -10.28 -20.21 -6.82
C ALA A 311 -9.46 -19.49 -5.74
N ALA A 312 -8.45 -18.71 -6.15
CA ALA A 312 -7.64 -17.90 -5.24
C ALA A 312 -8.49 -16.84 -4.52
N HIS A 313 -9.43 -16.19 -5.24
CA HIS A 313 -10.40 -15.27 -4.64
C HIS A 313 -11.32 -15.97 -3.64
N ALA A 314 -11.82 -17.16 -3.98
CA ALA A 314 -12.68 -17.95 -3.11
C ALA A 314 -11.96 -18.39 -1.82
N VAL A 315 -10.70 -18.81 -1.91
CA VAL A 315 -9.87 -19.14 -0.72
C VAL A 315 -9.74 -17.94 0.22
N ARG A 316 -9.46 -16.76 -0.35
CA ARG A 316 -9.12 -15.56 0.42
C ARG A 316 -10.35 -14.84 0.97
N PHE A 317 -11.45 -14.80 0.22
CA PHE A 317 -12.62 -13.96 0.52
C PHE A 317 -13.94 -14.73 0.56
N GLY A 318 -13.99 -15.96 0.05
CA GLY A 318 -15.21 -16.76 0.04
C GLY A 318 -15.62 -17.27 1.42
N ALA A 319 -16.89 -17.65 1.54
CA ALA A 319 -17.40 -18.43 2.66
C ALA A 319 -16.62 -19.75 2.79
N PRO A 320 -16.58 -20.39 3.98
CA PRO A 320 -15.74 -21.58 4.22
C PRO A 320 -15.87 -22.69 3.17
N THR A 321 -17.07 -22.93 2.63
CA THR A 321 -17.30 -23.91 1.57
C THR A 321 -16.69 -23.49 0.23
N LEU A 322 -16.83 -22.23 -0.16
CA LEU A 322 -16.22 -21.69 -1.40
C LEU A 322 -14.70 -21.66 -1.28
N ALA A 323 -14.18 -21.28 -0.11
CA ALA A 323 -12.76 -21.34 0.18
C ALA A 323 -12.22 -22.78 0.13
N ALA A 324 -12.99 -23.76 0.60
CA ALA A 324 -12.65 -25.17 0.49
C ALA A 324 -12.60 -25.64 -0.97
N LEU A 325 -13.59 -25.28 -1.79
CA LEU A 325 -13.59 -25.60 -3.22
C LEU A 325 -12.42 -24.93 -3.96
N GLY A 326 -12.13 -23.67 -3.68
CA GLY A 326 -10.98 -22.96 -4.26
C GLY A 326 -9.64 -23.59 -3.84
N SER A 327 -9.51 -23.97 -2.56
CA SER A 327 -8.33 -24.67 -2.05
C SER A 327 -8.17 -26.03 -2.72
N GLY A 328 -9.26 -26.78 -2.86
CA GLY A 328 -9.28 -28.06 -3.55
C GLY A 328 -8.90 -27.91 -5.02
N ALA A 329 -9.40 -26.88 -5.72
CA ALA A 329 -9.05 -26.62 -7.11
C ALA A 329 -7.54 -26.41 -7.30
N MET A 330 -6.95 -25.53 -6.49
CA MET A 330 -5.52 -25.18 -6.61
C MET A 330 -4.61 -26.35 -6.21
N SER A 331 -4.90 -26.99 -5.08
CA SER A 331 -4.12 -28.15 -4.62
C SER A 331 -4.30 -29.36 -5.53
N GLY A 332 -5.52 -29.60 -6.02
CA GLY A 332 -5.81 -30.70 -6.93
C GLY A 332 -5.09 -30.57 -8.27
N LEU A 333 -4.92 -29.34 -8.78
CA LEU A 333 -4.13 -29.09 -9.99
C LEU A 333 -2.67 -29.50 -9.79
N LEU A 334 -2.02 -29.00 -8.72
CA LEU A 334 -0.63 -29.33 -8.40
C LEU A 334 -0.42 -30.83 -8.15
N ILE A 335 -1.37 -31.47 -7.47
CA ILE A 335 -1.33 -32.91 -7.20
C ILE A 335 -1.51 -33.70 -8.50
N GLY A 336 -2.48 -33.32 -9.34
CA GLY A 336 -2.72 -33.98 -10.62
C GLY A 336 -1.54 -33.85 -11.57
N GLU A 337 -0.94 -32.66 -11.65
CA GLU A 337 0.26 -32.39 -12.43
C GLU A 337 1.45 -33.21 -11.93
N GLY A 338 1.73 -33.20 -10.63
CA GLY A 338 2.79 -34.02 -10.05
C GLY A 338 2.58 -35.54 -10.24
N ILE A 339 1.36 -36.05 -10.12
CA ILE A 339 1.04 -37.47 -10.38
C ILE A 339 1.28 -37.80 -11.85
N TYR A 340 0.75 -36.99 -12.77
CA TYR A 340 0.95 -37.20 -14.20
C TYR A 340 2.44 -37.17 -14.55
N GLY A 341 3.16 -36.18 -14.00
CA GLY A 341 4.60 -36.01 -14.10
C GLY A 341 5.38 -37.27 -13.74
N LEU A 342 5.09 -37.82 -12.57
CA LEU A 342 5.76 -39.01 -12.05
C LEU A 342 5.43 -40.30 -12.82
N ILE A 343 4.20 -40.44 -13.32
CA ILE A 343 3.75 -41.69 -13.96
C ILE A 343 4.11 -41.72 -15.45
N TYR A 344 3.98 -40.59 -16.15
CA TYR A 344 3.99 -40.58 -17.62
C TYR A 344 5.21 -39.89 -18.23
N ILE A 345 5.86 -38.95 -17.53
CA ILE A 345 6.94 -38.12 -18.10
C ILE A 345 8.16 -37.97 -17.17
N ALA A 346 8.29 -38.84 -16.16
CA ALA A 346 9.42 -38.83 -15.23
C ALA A 346 10.76 -39.18 -15.89
N ASP A 347 10.71 -39.94 -16.99
CA ASP A 347 11.92 -40.32 -17.74
C ASP A 347 12.49 -39.17 -18.56
N THR A 348 11.69 -38.14 -18.86
CA THR A 348 12.08 -36.99 -19.68
C THR A 348 12.24 -35.69 -18.88
N THR A 349 11.80 -35.66 -17.62
CA THR A 349 11.79 -34.47 -16.78
C THR A 349 12.24 -34.79 -15.34
N TYR A 350 13.01 -33.89 -14.72
CA TYR A 350 13.64 -34.09 -13.40
C TYR A 350 12.66 -34.55 -12.30
N PRO A 351 12.69 -35.82 -11.86
CA PRO A 351 11.65 -36.36 -10.97
C PRO A 351 11.42 -35.63 -9.63
N PRO A 352 12.44 -35.05 -8.97
CA PRO A 352 12.23 -34.27 -7.75
C PRO A 352 11.34 -33.02 -7.94
N TYR A 353 11.23 -32.48 -9.16
CA TYR A 353 10.30 -31.40 -9.47
C TYR A 353 8.85 -31.81 -9.20
N TRP A 354 8.43 -32.96 -9.73
CA TRP A 354 7.07 -33.49 -9.59
C TRP A 354 6.74 -33.89 -8.15
N TRP A 355 7.71 -34.44 -7.42
CA TRP A 355 7.58 -34.65 -5.98
C TRP A 355 7.40 -33.33 -5.21
N GLY A 356 8.12 -32.29 -5.62
CA GLY A 356 7.97 -30.94 -5.08
C GLY A 356 6.54 -30.41 -5.25
N GLU A 357 5.94 -30.55 -6.43
CA GLU A 357 4.56 -30.14 -6.70
C GLU A 357 3.55 -30.87 -5.82
N LEU A 358 3.70 -32.20 -5.66
CA LEU A 358 2.87 -32.99 -4.76
C LEU A 358 2.94 -32.49 -3.31
N ILE A 359 4.15 -32.25 -2.82
CA ILE A 359 4.39 -31.76 -1.46
C ILE A 359 3.76 -30.38 -1.28
N VAL A 360 3.95 -29.48 -2.24
CA VAL A 360 3.36 -28.12 -2.21
C VAL A 360 1.83 -28.21 -2.26
N GLY A 361 1.27 -29.04 -3.15
CA GLY A 361 -0.18 -29.21 -3.30
C GLY A 361 -0.85 -29.71 -2.02
N VAL A 362 -0.29 -30.75 -1.39
CA VAL A 362 -0.77 -31.28 -0.10
C VAL A 362 -0.56 -30.27 1.03
N GLY A 363 0.63 -29.66 1.09
CA GLY A 363 0.98 -28.64 2.09
C GLY A 363 0.05 -27.43 2.04
N LEU A 364 -0.37 -27.00 0.84
CA LEU A 364 -1.28 -25.89 0.63
C LEU A 364 -2.66 -26.14 1.25
N VAL A 365 -3.22 -27.35 1.12
CA VAL A 365 -4.49 -27.71 1.79
C VAL A 365 -4.34 -27.61 3.30
N GLY A 366 -3.25 -28.16 3.86
CA GLY A 366 -2.99 -28.14 5.29
C GLY A 366 -2.80 -26.71 5.83
N TRP A 367 -2.08 -25.86 5.11
CA TRP A 367 -1.85 -24.47 5.47
C TRP A 367 -3.14 -23.63 5.42
N ILE A 368 -3.92 -23.74 4.34
CA ILE A 368 -5.21 -23.04 4.22
C ILE A 368 -6.18 -23.54 5.31
N ALA A 369 -6.23 -24.85 5.55
CA ALA A 369 -7.08 -25.44 6.57
C ALA A 369 -6.80 -24.85 7.96
N ARG A 370 -5.53 -24.71 8.32
CA ARG A 370 -5.11 -24.15 9.61
C ARG A 370 -5.53 -22.67 9.77
N GLN A 371 -5.60 -21.92 8.69
CA GLN A 371 -5.92 -20.49 8.73
C GLN A 371 -7.41 -20.17 8.55
N ARG A 372 -8.16 -20.99 7.79
CA ARG A 372 -9.50 -20.64 7.30
C ARG A 372 -10.59 -21.62 7.74
N PHE A 373 -10.25 -22.83 8.15
CA PHE A 373 -11.23 -23.87 8.43
C PHE A 373 -11.28 -24.19 9.92
N PRO A 374 -12.18 -23.55 10.70
CA PRO A 374 -12.33 -23.84 12.13
C PRO A 374 -12.99 -25.19 12.41
N ARG A 375 -13.41 -25.94 11.37
CA ARG A 375 -14.13 -27.21 11.46
C ARG A 375 -13.61 -28.19 10.40
N LEU A 376 -13.80 -29.48 10.64
CA LEU A 376 -13.33 -30.56 9.75
C LEU A 376 -14.07 -30.62 8.40
N ARG A 377 -15.33 -30.19 8.34
CA ARG A 377 -16.17 -30.29 7.13
C ARG A 377 -15.55 -29.58 5.90
N PRO A 378 -15.15 -28.29 5.96
CA PRO A 378 -14.44 -27.63 4.86
C PRO A 378 -13.15 -28.32 4.44
N ILE A 379 -12.41 -28.94 5.37
CA ILE A 379 -11.18 -29.68 5.06
C ILE A 379 -11.50 -30.89 4.18
N ALA A 380 -12.55 -31.65 4.54
CA ALA A 380 -13.00 -32.79 3.76
C ALA A 380 -13.50 -32.39 2.36
N VAL A 381 -14.20 -31.24 2.26
CA VAL A 381 -14.62 -30.69 0.96
C VAL A 381 -13.42 -30.30 0.10
N ALA A 382 -12.43 -29.63 0.68
CA ALA A 382 -11.21 -29.24 -0.05
C ALA A 382 -10.42 -30.46 -0.54
N ALA A 383 -10.21 -31.45 0.33
CA ALA A 383 -9.53 -32.69 -0.02
C ALA A 383 -10.29 -33.49 -1.09
N GLY A 384 -11.60 -33.70 -0.91
CA GLY A 384 -12.44 -34.43 -1.85
C GLY A 384 -12.50 -33.77 -3.22
N PHE A 385 -12.71 -32.45 -3.26
CA PHE A 385 -12.71 -31.71 -4.53
C PHE A 385 -11.33 -31.69 -5.20
N GLY A 386 -10.24 -31.57 -4.41
CA GLY A 386 -8.89 -31.65 -4.94
C GLY A 386 -8.56 -33.01 -5.56
N LEU A 387 -9.03 -34.10 -4.98
CA LEU A 387 -8.89 -35.44 -5.58
C LEU A 387 -9.63 -35.55 -6.92
N VAL A 388 -10.84 -34.99 -7.02
CA VAL A 388 -11.59 -34.96 -8.28
C VAL A 388 -10.84 -34.17 -9.36
N VAL A 389 -10.31 -33.00 -9.00
CA VAL A 389 -9.54 -32.16 -9.93
C VAL A 389 -8.25 -32.86 -10.37
N ALA A 390 -7.51 -33.47 -9.43
CA ALA A 390 -6.30 -34.22 -9.74
C ALA A 390 -6.58 -35.40 -10.68
N ALA A 391 -7.63 -36.17 -10.42
CA ALA A 391 -8.05 -37.28 -11.27
C ALA A 391 -8.49 -36.79 -12.66
N ALA A 392 -9.24 -35.69 -12.73
CA ALA A 392 -9.64 -35.09 -14.01
C ALA A 392 -8.43 -34.60 -14.81
N PHE A 393 -7.44 -33.99 -14.16
CA PHE A 393 -6.20 -33.57 -14.81
C PHE A 393 -5.48 -34.76 -15.44
N VAL A 394 -5.21 -35.81 -14.65
CA VAL A 394 -4.55 -37.03 -15.16
C VAL A 394 -5.35 -37.64 -16.31
N ALA A 395 -6.68 -37.73 -16.19
CA ALA A 395 -7.53 -38.27 -17.25
C ALA A 395 -7.46 -37.46 -18.55
N VAL A 396 -7.49 -36.13 -18.49
CA VAL A 396 -7.41 -35.25 -19.66
C VAL A 396 -6.06 -35.37 -20.37
N TYR A 397 -4.96 -35.47 -19.61
CA TYR A 397 -3.61 -35.52 -20.16
C TYR A 397 -3.15 -36.93 -20.57
N THR A 398 -3.86 -37.98 -20.13
CA THR A 398 -3.60 -39.36 -20.53
C THR A 398 -4.46 -39.82 -21.70
N GLN A 399 -5.62 -39.19 -21.90
CA GLN A 399 -6.31 -39.30 -23.18
C GLN A 399 -5.53 -38.47 -24.21
N ASP A 400 -5.30 -39.03 -25.39
CA ASP A 400 -4.53 -38.48 -26.52
C ASP A 400 -5.15 -37.19 -27.13
N LEU A 401 -5.64 -36.26 -26.31
CA LEU A 401 -6.21 -34.99 -26.71
C LEU A 401 -5.17 -34.11 -27.43
N ILE A 402 -3.90 -34.25 -27.04
CA ILE A 402 -2.76 -33.59 -27.70
C ILE A 402 -2.50 -34.19 -29.08
N ALA A 403 -2.70 -35.50 -29.28
CA ALA A 403 -2.58 -36.14 -30.59
C ALA A 403 -3.79 -35.88 -31.50
N MET A 404 -4.97 -35.59 -30.93
CA MET A 404 -6.17 -35.20 -31.69
C MET A 404 -6.14 -33.74 -32.23
N LEU A 405 -5.29 -32.89 -31.68
CA LEU A 405 -5.13 -31.47 -32.09
C LEU A 405 -3.86 -31.23 -32.95
N GLY A 406 -3.10 -32.30 -33.26
CA GLY A 406 -1.84 -32.28 -33.99
C GLY A 406 -1.98 -32.39 -35.50
#